data_AF-A0A345PN37-F1
#
_entry.id   AF-A0A345PN37-F1
#
_cell.length_a   1.000
_cell.length_b   1.000
_cell.length_c   1.000
_cell.angle_alpha   90.00
_cell.angle_beta   90.00
_cell.angle_gamma   90.00
#
_symmetry.space_group_name_H-M   'P 1'
#
loop_
_entity.id
_entity.type
_entity.pdbx_description
1 polymer ?
#
loop_
_entity_poly.entity_id
_entity_poly.type
_entity_poly.pdbx_seq_one_letter_code
_entity_poly.pdbx_strand_id
1 'polypeptide(L)'
;MVNVDAFNSYKLSRLIQRIQYLCIGVVVILTGLTCFFAAKWISAINSDLTYFVTPEGSYCSQKRKQLIRREPFEIENFTIQFLKNAFEHNEYTYQANLLACLQVMDKKSGLFLKSKYNEEEVFQVYKSYNGISTLSVEQIETNLMDYPYEVVAFYTTTLQFLGLEGKKLSGLDHKKLPGGVYFKLKTIHRSKENPYGLLITEFTFVDPKNKREYVQNNT
;
A
#
# COMPACT_ATOMS: atom_id res chain seq x y z
N MET A 1 -44.64 -11.68 -78.77
CA MET A 1 -44.61 -10.82 -77.58
C MET A 1 -44.27 -11.67 -76.36
N VAL A 2 -43.05 -12.21 -76.29
CA VAL A 2 -42.57 -13.09 -75.21
C VAL A 2 -41.05 -12.94 -75.16
N ASN A 3 -40.53 -11.97 -74.40
CA ASN A 3 -39.08 -11.92 -74.07
C ASN A 3 -38.69 -10.83 -73.05
N VAL A 4 -39.64 -10.20 -72.36
CA VAL A 4 -39.33 -9.21 -71.31
C VAL A 4 -39.36 -9.85 -69.91
N ASP A 5 -40.27 -10.79 -69.66
CA ASP A 5 -40.46 -11.40 -68.33
C ASP A 5 -39.37 -12.42 -67.97
N ALA A 6 -38.84 -13.15 -68.95
CA ALA A 6 -37.77 -14.14 -68.74
C ALA A 6 -36.41 -13.49 -68.40
N PHE A 7 -36.16 -12.29 -68.89
CA PHE A 7 -34.93 -11.55 -68.58
C PHE A 7 -34.97 -10.94 -67.18
N ASN A 8 -36.17 -10.59 -66.71
CA ASN A 8 -36.41 -10.04 -65.38
C ASN A 8 -36.30 -11.13 -64.29
N SER A 9 -36.82 -12.33 -64.55
CA SER A 9 -36.73 -13.46 -63.62
C SER A 9 -35.29 -13.97 -63.43
N TYR A 10 -34.47 -13.98 -64.47
CA TYR A 10 -33.06 -14.37 -64.37
C TYR A 10 -32.22 -13.38 -63.56
N LYS A 11 -32.46 -12.07 -63.73
CA LYS A 11 -31.82 -11.02 -62.92
C LYS A 11 -32.25 -11.09 -61.45
N LEU A 12 -33.54 -11.31 -61.19
CA LEU A 12 -34.08 -11.47 -59.85
C LEU A 12 -33.50 -12.71 -59.14
N SER A 13 -33.41 -13.85 -59.85
CA SER A 13 -32.82 -15.08 -59.33
C SER A 13 -31.35 -14.90 -58.93
N ARG A 14 -30.56 -14.20 -59.75
CA ARG A 14 -29.15 -13.91 -59.46
C ARG A 14 -28.96 -12.96 -58.27
N LEU A 15 -29.90 -12.04 -58.06
CA LEU A 15 -29.91 -11.13 -56.91
C LEU A 15 -30.27 -11.88 -55.62
N ILE A 16 -31.27 -12.76 -55.66
CA ILE A 16 -31.64 -13.63 -54.53
C ILE A 16 -30.48 -14.54 -54.12
N GLN A 17 -29.79 -15.16 -55.09
CA GLN A 17 -28.60 -15.97 -54.80
C GLN A 17 -27.49 -15.16 -54.12
N ARG A 18 -27.22 -13.91 -54.57
CA ARG A 18 -26.23 -13.03 -53.93
C ARG A 18 -26.61 -12.68 -52.49
N ILE A 19 -27.89 -12.39 -52.23
CA ILE A 19 -28.40 -12.13 -50.87
C ILE A 19 -28.24 -13.38 -50.00
N GLN A 20 -28.55 -14.57 -50.51
CA GLN A 20 -28.37 -15.83 -49.78
C GLN A 20 -26.91 -16.07 -49.40
N TYR A 21 -25.97 -15.87 -50.34
CA TYR A 21 -24.54 -15.97 -50.02
C TYR A 21 -24.08 -14.93 -49.00
N LEU A 22 -24.63 -13.71 -49.04
CA LEU A 22 -24.34 -12.67 -48.07
C LEU A 22 -24.87 -13.05 -46.68
N CYS A 23 -26.10 -13.57 -46.59
CA CYS A 23 -26.67 -14.07 -45.34
C CYS A 23 -25.86 -15.22 -44.75
N ILE A 24 -25.43 -16.19 -45.57
CA ILE A 24 -24.56 -17.29 -45.14
C ILE A 24 -23.22 -16.74 -44.64
N GLY A 25 -22.62 -15.79 -45.36
CA GLY A 25 -21.37 -15.13 -44.95
C GLY A 25 -21.49 -14.44 -43.60
N VAL A 26 -22.59 -13.71 -43.36
CA VAL A 26 -22.86 -13.05 -42.07
C VAL A 26 -23.00 -14.07 -40.94
N VAL A 27 -23.70 -15.17 -41.16
CA VAL A 27 -23.83 -16.24 -40.15
C VAL A 27 -22.47 -16.83 -39.80
N VAL A 28 -21.64 -17.13 -40.80
CA VAL A 28 -20.28 -17.67 -40.57
C VAL A 28 -19.42 -16.70 -39.76
N ILE A 29 -19.48 -15.40 -40.08
CA ILE A 29 -18.74 -14.35 -39.34
C ILE A 29 -19.23 -14.27 -37.89
N LEU A 30 -20.54 -14.27 -37.66
CA LEU A 30 -21.12 -14.20 -36.32
C LEU A 30 -20.77 -15.44 -35.48
N THR A 31 -20.80 -16.63 -36.07
CA THR A 31 -20.38 -17.86 -35.40
C THR A 31 -18.89 -17.79 -35.05
N GLY A 32 -18.05 -17.32 -35.97
CA GLY A 32 -16.62 -17.14 -35.73
C GLY A 32 -16.32 -16.17 -34.58
N LEU A 33 -17.00 -15.02 -34.55
CA LEU A 33 -16.89 -14.04 -33.46
C LEU A 33 -17.35 -14.64 -32.12
N THR A 34 -18.46 -15.37 -32.12
CA THR A 34 -18.98 -16.02 -30.90
C THR A 34 -17.97 -17.00 -30.32
N CYS A 35 -17.36 -17.86 -31.15
CA CYS A 35 -16.31 -18.78 -30.72
C CYS A 35 -15.07 -18.04 -30.22
N PHE A 36 -14.66 -16.96 -30.87
CA PHE A 36 -13.52 -16.14 -30.45
C PHE A 36 -13.74 -15.51 -29.06
N PHE A 37 -14.90 -14.89 -28.83
CA PHE A 37 -15.24 -14.31 -27.53
C PHE A 37 -15.36 -15.37 -26.44
N ALA A 38 -15.97 -16.52 -26.74
CA ALA A 38 -16.05 -17.64 -25.80
C ALA A 38 -14.65 -18.13 -25.39
N ALA A 39 -13.72 -18.28 -26.35
CA ALA A 39 -12.34 -18.68 -26.07
C ALA A 39 -11.61 -17.65 -25.19
N LYS A 40 -11.77 -16.35 -25.47
CA LYS A 40 -11.18 -15.28 -24.65
C LYS A 40 -11.77 -15.23 -23.24
N TRP A 41 -13.08 -15.44 -23.11
CA TRP A 41 -13.76 -15.49 -21.82
C TRP A 41 -13.28 -16.66 -20.97
N ILE A 42 -13.18 -17.86 -21.54
CA ILE A 42 -12.65 -19.05 -20.85
C ILE A 42 -11.19 -18.83 -20.42
N SER A 43 -10.38 -18.25 -21.30
CA SER A 43 -8.98 -17.92 -20.98
C SER A 43 -8.87 -16.91 -19.82
N ALA A 44 -9.78 -15.95 -19.75
CA ALA A 44 -9.81 -14.95 -18.66
C ALA A 44 -10.27 -15.57 -17.32
N ILE A 45 -11.24 -16.49 -17.35
CA ILE A 45 -11.63 -17.24 -16.14
C ILE A 45 -10.45 -18.06 -15.62
N ASN A 46 -9.79 -18.81 -16.51
CA ASN A 46 -8.70 -19.70 -16.12
C ASN A 46 -7.47 -18.95 -15.60
N SER A 47 -7.21 -17.72 -16.04
CA SER A 47 -6.10 -16.92 -15.50
C SER A 47 -6.29 -16.49 -14.04
N ASP A 48 -7.53 -16.49 -13.55
CA ASP A 48 -7.84 -16.13 -12.16
C ASP A 48 -7.95 -17.35 -11.24
N LEU A 49 -7.81 -18.57 -11.74
CA LEU A 49 -7.85 -19.80 -10.93
C LEU A 49 -6.44 -20.14 -10.42
N THR A 50 -6.33 -20.36 -9.12
CA THR A 50 -5.13 -20.85 -8.44
C THR A 50 -5.45 -22.18 -7.78
N TYR A 51 -4.60 -23.19 -7.97
CA TYR A 51 -4.74 -24.50 -7.35
C TYR A 51 -3.78 -24.60 -6.17
N PHE A 52 -4.26 -25.08 -5.04
CA PHE A 52 -3.39 -25.47 -3.93
C PHE A 52 -3.67 -26.92 -3.54
N VAL A 53 -2.59 -27.63 -3.22
CA VAL A 53 -2.59 -29.06 -2.90
C VAL A 53 -2.46 -29.21 -1.40
N THR A 54 -3.45 -29.84 -0.76
CA THR A 54 -3.36 -30.29 0.63
C THR A 54 -3.28 -31.82 0.67
N PRO A 55 -2.91 -32.44 1.80
CA PRO A 55 -2.91 -33.91 1.94
C PRO A 55 -4.29 -34.55 1.70
N GLU A 56 -5.36 -33.78 1.84
CA GLU A 56 -6.76 -34.23 1.71
C GLU A 56 -7.28 -34.09 0.26
N GLY A 57 -6.58 -33.34 -0.60
CA GLY A 57 -6.98 -33.15 -2.00
C GLY A 57 -6.44 -31.89 -2.65
N SER A 58 -6.83 -31.69 -3.91
CA SER A 58 -6.53 -30.46 -4.66
C SER A 58 -7.76 -29.57 -4.71
N TYR A 59 -7.62 -28.33 -4.26
CA TYR A 59 -8.70 -27.35 -4.24
C TYR A 59 -8.43 -26.26 -5.27
N CYS A 60 -9.48 -25.89 -6.01
CA CYS A 60 -9.47 -24.77 -6.93
C CYS A 60 -9.95 -23.52 -6.19
N SER A 61 -9.19 -22.44 -6.23
CA SER A 61 -9.55 -21.17 -5.62
C SER A 61 -9.43 -20.03 -6.63
N GLN A 62 -10.36 -19.10 -6.59
CA GLN A 62 -10.27 -17.90 -7.42
C GLN A 62 -9.41 -16.87 -6.71
N LYS A 63 -8.43 -16.31 -7.42
CA LYS A 63 -7.62 -15.19 -6.97
C LYS A 63 -8.56 -14.02 -6.69
N ARG A 64 -8.88 -13.80 -5.41
CA ARG A 64 -9.67 -12.65 -4.98
C ARG A 64 -8.95 -11.40 -5.49
N LYS A 65 -9.63 -10.53 -6.27
CA LYS A 65 -9.12 -9.19 -6.63
C LYS A 65 -8.62 -8.57 -5.33
N GLN A 66 -7.32 -8.35 -5.26
CA GLN A 66 -6.58 -8.16 -4.03
C GLN A 66 -6.81 -6.75 -3.47
N LEU A 67 -8.04 -6.44 -3.08
CA LEU A 67 -8.31 -5.44 -2.05
C LEU A 67 -8.17 -6.18 -0.72
N ILE A 68 -6.94 -6.55 -0.34
CA ILE A 68 -6.66 -6.81 1.06
C ILE A 68 -6.76 -5.44 1.72
N ARG A 69 -7.99 -5.02 2.01
CA ARG A 69 -8.25 -3.86 2.84
C ARG A 69 -7.67 -4.21 4.20
N ARG A 70 -6.65 -3.47 4.61
CA ARG A 70 -6.07 -3.65 5.94
C ARG A 70 -7.09 -3.21 6.98
N GLU A 71 -7.17 -3.98 8.05
CA GLU A 71 -8.00 -3.59 9.17
C GLU A 71 -7.37 -2.36 9.87
N PRO A 72 -8.17 -1.44 10.41
CA PRO A 72 -7.66 -0.23 11.07
C PRO A 72 -6.61 -0.55 12.15
N PHE A 73 -6.86 -1.57 12.97
CA PHE A 73 -5.94 -1.96 14.04
C PHE A 73 -4.60 -2.51 13.51
N GLU A 74 -4.55 -3.10 12.31
CA GLU A 74 -3.29 -3.56 11.71
C GLU A 74 -2.39 -2.36 11.40
N ILE A 75 -2.98 -1.28 10.87
CA ILE A 75 -2.27 -0.05 10.53
C ILE A 75 -1.90 0.73 11.79
N GLU A 76 -2.77 0.78 12.78
CA GLU A 76 -2.48 1.42 14.06
C GLU A 76 -1.30 0.74 14.76
N ASN A 77 -1.32 -0.59 14.88
CA ASN A 77 -0.23 -1.35 15.49
C ASN A 77 1.09 -1.19 14.73
N PHE A 78 1.04 -1.22 13.39
CA PHE A 78 2.21 -0.94 12.56
C PHE A 78 2.76 0.47 12.82
N THR A 79 1.88 1.47 12.88
CA THR A 79 2.24 2.87 13.10
C THR A 79 2.89 3.06 14.47
N ILE A 80 2.32 2.48 15.53
CA ILE A 80 2.91 2.51 16.88
C ILE A 80 4.31 1.90 16.87
N GLN A 81 4.47 0.71 16.26
CA GLN A 81 5.78 0.04 16.20
C GLN A 81 6.80 0.84 15.39
N PHE A 82 6.38 1.42 14.26
CA PHE A 82 7.23 2.29 13.46
C PHE A 82 7.68 3.51 14.26
N LEU A 83 6.76 4.20 14.95
CA LEU A 83 7.10 5.37 15.75
C LEU A 83 8.06 5.01 16.89
N LYS A 84 7.85 3.89 17.59
CA LYS A 84 8.77 3.41 18.62
C LYS A 84 10.16 3.19 18.03
N ASN A 85 10.26 2.47 16.92
CA ASN A 85 11.53 2.27 16.25
C ASN A 85 12.15 3.60 15.74
N ALA A 86 11.34 4.62 15.43
CA ALA A 86 11.85 5.89 14.91
C ALA A 86 12.32 6.85 16.01
N PHE A 87 11.72 6.81 17.20
CA PHE A 87 11.89 7.84 18.23
C PHE A 87 12.20 7.33 19.64
N GLU A 88 12.04 6.04 19.93
CA GLU A 88 12.33 5.41 21.23
C GLU A 88 13.70 4.73 21.18
N HIS A 89 14.72 5.37 21.75
CA HIS A 89 16.11 5.00 21.57
C HIS A 89 16.91 5.13 22.86
N ASN A 90 17.95 4.31 22.95
CA ASN A 90 19.08 4.47 23.85
C ASN A 90 20.36 4.01 23.12
N GLU A 91 21.50 4.03 23.80
CA GLU A 91 22.79 3.60 23.22
C GLU A 91 22.72 2.18 22.60
N TYR A 92 21.97 1.27 23.20
CA TYR A 92 21.93 -0.13 22.80
C TYR A 92 20.92 -0.41 21.67
N THR A 93 19.83 0.36 21.60
CA THR A 93 18.72 0.10 20.66
C THR A 93 18.77 0.95 19.40
N TYR A 94 19.48 2.09 19.41
CA TYR A 94 19.42 3.09 18.34
C TYR A 94 19.64 2.51 16.93
N GLN A 95 20.74 1.79 16.72
CA GLN A 95 21.09 1.26 15.40
C GLN A 95 20.09 0.21 14.90
N ALA A 96 19.67 -0.71 15.78
CA ALA A 96 18.72 -1.76 15.44
C ALA A 96 17.33 -1.18 15.11
N ASN A 97 16.88 -0.22 15.90
CA ASN A 97 15.60 0.46 15.72
C ASN A 97 15.59 1.28 14.41
N LEU A 98 16.67 2.03 14.13
CA LEU A 98 16.80 2.78 12.89
C LEU A 98 16.82 1.86 11.67
N LEU A 99 17.55 0.74 11.71
CA LEU A 99 17.54 -0.25 10.63
C LEU A 99 16.12 -0.81 10.37
N ALA A 100 15.40 -1.17 11.43
CA ALA A 100 14.03 -1.67 11.34
C ALA A 100 13.06 -0.64 10.74
N CYS A 101 13.21 0.65 11.09
CA CYS A 101 12.46 1.73 10.44
C CYS A 101 12.74 1.81 8.94
N LEU A 102 14.01 1.77 8.54
CA LEU A 102 14.39 1.92 7.14
C LEU A 102 13.90 0.75 6.26
N GLN A 103 13.77 -0.45 6.83
CA GLN A 103 13.25 -1.62 6.13
C GLN A 103 11.76 -1.52 5.76
N VAL A 104 11.00 -0.69 6.49
CA VAL A 104 9.57 -0.48 6.24
C VAL A 104 9.28 0.82 5.49
N MET A 105 10.31 1.52 5.01
CA MET A 105 10.18 2.78 4.28
C MET A 105 10.70 2.65 2.84
N ASP A 106 10.13 3.43 1.92
CA ASP A 106 10.74 3.61 0.62
C ASP A 106 12.03 4.42 0.71
N LYS A 107 12.89 4.27 -0.30
CA LYS A 107 14.23 4.90 -0.30
C LYS A 107 14.16 6.41 -0.08
N LYS A 108 13.17 7.10 -0.67
CA LYS A 108 13.02 8.56 -0.55
C LYS A 108 12.66 8.96 0.89
N SER A 109 11.67 8.30 1.49
CA SER A 109 11.25 8.59 2.87
C SER A 109 12.33 8.22 3.88
N GLY A 110 13.03 7.10 3.68
CA GLY A 110 14.15 6.69 4.53
C GLY A 110 15.31 7.68 4.49
N LEU A 111 15.67 8.19 3.31
CA LEU A 111 16.68 9.25 3.17
C LEU A 111 16.23 10.56 3.84
N PHE A 112 14.95 10.93 3.73
CA PHE A 112 14.42 12.10 4.40
C PHE A 112 14.48 11.96 5.92
N LEU A 113 14.07 10.82 6.48
CA LEU A 113 14.17 10.55 7.91
C LEU A 113 15.62 10.65 8.38
N LYS A 114 16.55 10.00 7.67
CA LYS A 114 17.99 10.11 7.94
C LYS A 114 18.48 11.56 7.87
N SER A 115 18.04 12.36 6.91
CA SER A 115 18.49 13.76 6.81
C SER A 115 18.11 14.62 8.03
N LYS A 116 17.11 14.19 8.81
CA LYS A 116 16.72 14.88 10.05
C LYS A 116 17.53 14.45 11.27
N TYR A 117 18.23 13.32 11.17
CA TYR A 117 19.14 12.83 12.20
C TYR A 117 20.56 12.86 11.66
N ASN A 118 21.44 13.65 12.26
CA ASN A 118 22.85 13.35 12.09
C ASN A 118 23.14 12.06 12.87
N GLU A 119 23.15 10.93 12.16
CA GLU A 119 23.15 9.56 12.73
C GLU A 119 24.31 9.37 13.72
N GLU A 120 25.48 9.92 13.42
CA GLU A 120 26.65 9.89 14.29
C GLU A 120 26.47 10.79 15.52
N GLU A 121 26.06 12.04 15.35
CA GLU A 121 25.90 12.99 16.47
C GLU A 121 24.82 12.52 17.46
N VAL A 122 23.68 12.06 16.95
CA VAL A 122 22.56 11.59 17.79
C VAL A 122 22.96 10.35 18.57
N PHE A 123 23.65 9.40 17.93
CA PHE A 123 24.18 8.23 18.62
C PHE A 123 25.22 8.61 19.70
N GLN A 124 26.13 9.53 19.38
CA GLN A 124 27.13 10.02 20.35
C GLN A 124 26.47 10.72 21.54
N VAL A 125 25.35 11.42 21.35
CA VAL A 125 24.58 12.02 22.45
C VAL A 125 24.02 10.94 23.36
N TYR A 126 23.39 9.90 22.81
CA TYR A 126 22.87 8.78 23.62
C TYR A 126 23.97 8.09 24.41
N LYS A 127 25.12 7.84 23.79
CA LYS A 127 26.28 7.20 24.41
C LYS A 127 26.98 8.07 25.46
N SER A 128 27.26 9.33 25.15
CA SER A 128 28.07 10.21 26.01
C SER A 128 27.31 10.69 27.23
N TYR A 129 25.98 10.81 27.15
CA TYR A 129 25.15 11.37 28.22
C TYR A 129 24.20 10.34 28.85
N ASN A 130 24.34 9.06 28.48
CA ASN A 130 23.42 7.98 28.86
C ASN A 130 21.97 8.41 28.62
N GLY A 131 21.72 8.86 27.40
CA GLY A 131 20.44 9.39 26.97
C GLY A 131 19.43 8.27 26.72
N ILE A 132 18.19 8.51 27.10
CA ILE A 132 17.05 7.64 26.83
C ILE A 132 15.95 8.51 26.25
N SER A 133 15.43 8.14 25.09
CA SER A 133 14.19 8.69 24.55
C SER A 133 13.07 7.67 24.68
N THR A 134 11.97 8.09 25.30
CA THR A 134 10.74 7.29 25.39
C THR A 134 9.63 7.93 24.57
N LEU A 135 8.75 7.12 24.00
CA LEU A 135 7.67 7.58 23.15
C LEU A 135 6.30 7.33 23.80
N SER A 136 5.44 8.34 23.79
CA SER A 136 4.01 8.18 24.08
C SER A 136 3.21 8.59 22.85
N VAL A 137 2.51 7.64 22.23
CA VAL A 137 1.61 7.91 21.11
C VAL A 137 0.30 8.46 21.68
N GLU A 138 -0.12 9.62 21.18
CA GLU A 138 -1.31 10.30 21.68
C GLU A 138 -2.53 10.03 20.80
N GLN A 139 -2.31 9.97 19.48
CA GLN A 139 -3.39 9.84 18.51
C GLN A 139 -2.87 9.32 17.18
N ILE A 140 -3.65 8.45 16.54
CA ILE A 140 -3.44 7.97 15.17
C ILE A 140 -4.75 8.14 14.42
N GLU A 141 -4.71 8.86 13.31
CA GLU A 141 -5.82 8.97 12.36
C GLU A 141 -5.44 8.25 11.07
N THR A 142 -6.38 7.47 10.54
CA THR A 142 -6.12 6.60 9.39
C THR A 142 -7.23 6.76 8.37
N ASN A 143 -6.90 7.15 7.15
CA ASN A 143 -7.84 7.13 6.02
C ASN A 143 -7.68 5.81 5.26
N LEU A 144 -8.71 4.96 5.33
CA LEU A 144 -8.79 3.65 4.67
C LEU A 144 -9.77 3.62 3.51
N MET A 145 -10.32 4.78 3.11
CA MET A 145 -11.26 4.90 2.01
C MET A 145 -10.51 4.91 0.68
N ASP A 146 -9.37 5.59 0.64
CA ASP A 146 -8.52 5.72 -0.54
C ASP A 146 -7.22 4.92 -0.39
N TYR A 147 -6.73 4.36 -1.50
CA TYR A 147 -5.45 3.66 -1.56
C TYR A 147 -4.46 4.47 -2.41
N PRO A 148 -3.19 4.66 -1.97
CA PRO A 148 -2.57 4.17 -0.73
C PRO A 148 -3.19 4.78 0.55
N TYR A 149 -3.18 4.01 1.65
CA TYR A 149 -3.79 4.48 2.90
C TYR A 149 -3.01 5.65 3.47
N GLU A 150 -3.69 6.60 4.08
CA GLU A 150 -3.04 7.77 4.67
C GLU A 150 -3.07 7.68 6.18
N VAL A 151 -1.98 8.07 6.82
CA VAL A 151 -1.84 8.04 8.28
C VAL A 151 -1.28 9.35 8.76
N VAL A 152 -1.93 9.93 9.77
CA VAL A 152 -1.42 11.04 10.57
C VAL A 152 -1.29 10.55 12.00
N ALA A 153 -0.13 10.72 12.62
CA ALA A 153 0.09 10.32 14.01
C ALA A 153 0.74 11.43 14.81
N PHE A 154 0.24 11.65 16.02
CA PHE A 154 0.76 12.61 16.99
C PHE A 154 1.29 11.89 18.22
N TYR A 155 2.44 12.34 18.71
CA TYR A 155 3.15 11.71 19.81
C TYR A 155 3.92 12.73 20.64
N THR A 156 4.30 12.33 21.85
CA THR A 156 5.24 13.05 22.69
C THR A 156 6.47 12.18 22.94
N THR A 157 7.65 12.69 22.60
CA THR A 157 8.93 12.07 22.95
C THR A 157 9.45 12.70 24.23
N THR A 158 9.78 11.88 25.22
CA THR A 158 10.43 12.33 26.46
C THR A 158 11.91 11.97 26.40
N LEU A 159 12.77 12.97 26.46
CA LEU A 159 14.21 12.81 26.55
C LEU A 159 14.65 12.87 28.01
N GLN A 160 15.41 11.86 28.43
CA GLN A 160 16.02 11.77 29.73
C GLN A 160 17.53 11.59 29.56
N PHE A 161 18.32 12.37 30.26
CA PHE A 161 19.78 12.22 30.29
C PHE A 161 20.20 12.02 31.73
N LEU A 162 20.83 10.89 32.02
CA LEU A 162 21.28 10.59 33.38
C LEU A 162 22.58 11.35 33.73
N GLY A 163 23.28 11.86 32.70
CA GLY A 163 24.58 12.49 32.85
C GLY A 163 25.64 11.48 33.28
N LEU A 164 26.90 11.76 32.94
CA LEU A 164 28.03 11.15 33.63
C LEU A 164 28.27 11.95 34.92
N GLU A 165 28.73 11.28 35.99
CA GLU A 165 29.08 11.90 37.27
C GLU A 165 29.79 13.25 37.04
N GLY A 166 29.14 14.35 37.43
CA GLY A 166 29.70 15.71 37.35
C GLY A 166 29.30 16.58 36.15
N LYS A 167 28.61 16.07 35.12
CA LYS A 167 28.05 16.89 34.02
C LYS A 167 26.55 16.67 33.86
N LYS A 168 25.76 17.26 34.76
CA LYS A 168 24.33 17.46 34.51
C LYS A 168 24.18 18.43 33.34
N LEU A 169 23.48 18.03 32.28
CA LEU A 169 23.01 18.96 31.25
C LEU A 169 21.88 19.78 31.87
N SER A 170 22.24 20.87 32.55
CA SER A 170 21.29 21.76 33.23
C SER A 170 20.10 22.08 32.32
N GLY A 171 18.91 21.61 32.69
CA GLY A 171 17.65 21.89 31.98
C GLY A 171 17.20 20.85 30.94
N LEU A 172 17.92 19.74 30.76
CA LEU A 172 17.54 18.66 29.82
C LEU A 172 17.19 17.34 30.48
N ASP A 173 17.31 17.23 31.81
CA ASP A 173 17.10 15.96 32.53
C ASP A 173 15.75 15.31 32.21
N HIS A 174 14.71 16.10 31.87
CA HIS A 174 13.42 15.63 31.38
C HIS A 174 12.79 16.64 30.41
N LYS A 175 13.02 16.50 29.10
CA LYS A 175 12.38 17.35 28.09
C LYS A 175 11.30 16.59 27.34
N LYS A 176 10.07 17.10 27.37
CA LYS A 176 8.96 16.61 26.54
C LYS A 176 8.92 17.37 25.22
N LEU A 177 8.93 16.64 24.12
CA LEU A 177 8.92 17.16 22.76
C LEU A 177 7.69 16.59 22.03
N PRO A 178 6.64 17.41 21.82
CA PRO A 178 5.53 16.99 20.98
C PRO A 178 5.98 16.92 19.53
N GLY A 179 5.48 15.93 18.81
CA GLY A 179 5.77 15.67 17.41
C GLY A 179 4.56 15.13 16.67
N GLY A 180 4.62 15.24 15.35
CA GLY A 180 3.62 14.66 14.48
C GLY A 180 4.25 14.19 13.18
N VAL A 181 3.72 13.12 12.61
CA VAL A 181 4.13 12.60 11.30
C VAL A 181 2.93 12.34 10.41
N TYR A 182 3.15 12.49 9.11
CA TYR A 182 2.25 12.06 8.06
C TYR A 182 2.98 11.11 7.12
N PHE A 183 2.30 10.05 6.69
CA PHE A 183 2.79 9.18 5.64
C PHE A 183 1.67 8.41 4.94
N LYS A 184 1.99 7.91 3.74
CA LYS A 184 1.14 6.98 2.98
C LYS A 184 1.64 5.55 3.10
N LEU A 185 0.73 4.59 3.12
CA LEU A 185 1.01 3.17 3.23
C LEU A 185 0.61 2.41 1.97
N LYS A 186 1.57 1.66 1.44
CA LYS A 186 1.35 0.67 0.38
C LYS A 186 1.44 -0.74 0.96
N THR A 187 0.63 -1.65 0.43
CA THR A 187 0.74 -3.06 0.77
C THR A 187 1.87 -3.70 -0.04
N ILE A 188 2.71 -4.47 0.63
CA ILE A 188 3.79 -5.27 0.02
C ILE A 188 3.76 -6.70 0.56
N HIS A 189 4.57 -7.58 -0.04
CA HIS A 189 4.74 -8.93 0.48
C HIS A 189 5.31 -8.89 1.90
N ARG A 190 4.72 -9.68 2.80
CA ARG A 190 5.23 -9.88 4.17
C ARG A 190 6.56 -10.63 4.11
N SER A 191 7.50 -10.23 4.95
CA SER A 191 8.77 -10.94 5.17
C SER A 191 9.06 -11.06 6.66
N LYS A 192 10.15 -11.72 7.03
CA LYS A 192 10.59 -11.80 8.43
C LYS A 192 10.95 -10.40 8.97
N GLU A 193 11.50 -9.56 8.12
CA GLU A 193 11.93 -8.19 8.40
C GLU A 193 10.74 -7.21 8.38
N ASN A 194 9.74 -7.44 7.53
CA ASN A 194 8.50 -6.67 7.49
C ASN A 194 7.27 -7.58 7.62
N PRO A 195 6.91 -8.01 8.84
CA PRO A 195 5.81 -8.94 9.07
C PRO A 195 4.44 -8.33 8.77
N TYR A 196 4.32 -7.00 8.81
CA TYR A 196 3.08 -6.29 8.51
C TYR A 196 2.78 -6.28 7.00
N GLY A 197 3.83 -6.31 6.16
CA GLY A 197 3.68 -6.20 4.70
C GLY A 197 3.14 -4.82 4.33
N LEU A 198 3.65 -3.79 5.01
CA LEU A 198 3.30 -2.39 4.83
C LEU A 198 4.57 -1.58 4.54
N LEU A 199 4.50 -0.72 3.54
CA LEU A 199 5.59 0.15 3.13
C LEU A 199 5.16 1.62 3.28
N ILE A 200 5.92 2.36 4.08
CA ILE A 200 5.79 3.80 4.27
C ILE A 200 6.34 4.52 3.04
N THR A 201 5.56 5.45 2.52
CA THR A 201 5.87 6.33 1.40
C THR A 201 5.45 7.75 1.74
N GLU A 202 6.05 8.75 1.12
CA GLU A 202 5.71 10.18 1.33
C GLU A 202 5.74 10.60 2.81
N PHE A 203 6.74 10.11 3.55
CA PHE A 203 6.90 10.46 4.97
C PHE A 203 7.30 11.92 5.16
N THR A 204 6.62 12.61 6.06
CA THR A 204 6.89 14.00 6.45
C THR A 204 6.56 14.25 7.92
N PHE A 205 7.13 15.31 8.49
CA PHE A 205 6.75 15.79 9.82
C PHE A 205 5.62 16.83 9.71
N VAL A 206 4.67 16.76 10.64
CA VAL A 206 3.56 17.73 10.74
C VAL A 206 3.65 18.51 12.05
N ASP A 207 3.15 19.74 12.05
CA ASP A 207 3.14 20.57 13.26
C ASP A 207 2.16 19.99 14.29
N PRO A 208 2.61 19.63 15.51
CA PRO A 208 1.73 19.10 16.56
C PRO A 208 0.62 20.08 16.97
N LYS A 209 0.74 21.38 16.68
CA LYS A 209 -0.33 22.37 16.95
C LYS A 209 -1.59 22.11 16.14
N ASN A 210 -1.46 21.49 14.95
CA ASN A 210 -2.59 21.23 14.07
C ASN A 210 -3.40 20.00 14.48
N LYS A 211 -3.04 19.31 15.57
CA LYS A 211 -3.75 18.12 16.09
C LYS A 211 -5.28 18.31 16.16
N ARG A 212 -5.76 19.50 16.54
CA ARG A 212 -7.20 19.79 16.65
C ARG A 212 -7.92 19.88 15.31
N GLU A 213 -7.24 20.31 14.26
CA GLU A 213 -7.84 20.48 12.93
C GLU A 213 -8.08 19.11 12.26
N TYR A 214 -7.23 18.13 12.52
CA TYR A 214 -7.39 16.76 12.02
C TYR A 214 -8.56 16.03 12.72
N VAL A 215 -8.72 16.22 14.04
CA VAL A 215 -9.83 15.65 14.83
C VAL A 215 -11.20 16.12 14.32
N GLN A 216 -11.33 17.40 13.95
CA GLN A 216 -12.62 17.99 13.55
C GLN A 216 -13.06 17.64 12.13
N ASN A 217 -12.14 17.26 11.25
CA ASN A 217 -12.47 16.92 9.86
C ASN A 217 -12.78 15.43 9.65
N ASN A 218 -12.53 14.59 10.67
CA ASN A 218 -12.68 13.14 10.63
C ASN A 218 -13.68 12.58 11.67
N THR A 219 -14.47 13.45 12.31
CA THR A 219 -15.68 13.07 13.10
C THR A 219 -16.95 13.39 12.33
#